data_AF-U2RA22-F1
#
_entry.id   AF-U2RA22-F1
#
_cell.length_a   1.000
_cell.length_b   1.000
_cell.length_c   1.000
_cell.angle_alpha   90.00
_cell.angle_beta   90.00
_cell.angle_gamma   90.00
#
_symmetry.space_group_name_H-M   'P 1'
#
loop_
_entity.id
_entity.type
_entity.pdbx_description
1 polymer ?
#
loop_
_entity_poly.entity_id
_entity_poly.type
_entity_poly.pdbx_seq_one_letter_code
_entity_poly.pdbx_strand_id
1 'polypeptide(L)'
;MVLSGGGGRLGGVLLDALVTTADTVAATRSRLAKVDALAELLNRLAPDEVAPAVGMLVGRPRQGRVGVGWRGLGAAMGEPAAEATLTVGDLDAFLD
;
A
#
# COMPACT_ATOMS: atom_id res chain seq x y z
N MET A 1 4.97 -13.61 -19.60
CA MET A 1 5.92 -12.66 -18.99
C MET A 1 5.94 -12.98 -17.51
N VAL A 2 6.88 -13.82 -17.12
CA VAL A 2 7.01 -14.36 -15.77
C VAL A 2 7.43 -13.21 -14.86
N LEU A 3 6.70 -12.95 -13.78
CA LEU A 3 7.15 -12.11 -12.68
C LEU A 3 8.35 -12.82 -12.02
N SER A 4 9.52 -12.64 -12.61
CA SER A 4 10.79 -13.09 -12.06
C SER A 4 11.62 -11.87 -11.73
N GLY A 5 11.83 -11.68 -10.44
CA GLY A 5 12.60 -10.60 -9.84
C GLY A 5 11.94 -10.27 -8.51
N GLY A 6 12.54 -10.48 -7.35
CA GLY A 6 13.82 -11.04 -6.96
C GLY A 6 13.79 -10.96 -5.43
N GLY A 7 14.32 -11.97 -4.74
CA GLY A 7 14.32 -12.00 -3.28
C GLY A 7 14.88 -10.72 -2.66
N GLY A 8 14.06 -10.06 -1.85
CA GLY A 8 14.37 -8.77 -1.20
C GLY A 8 13.91 -8.68 0.25
N ARG A 9 14.09 -9.78 1.02
CA ARG A 9 13.91 -9.92 2.49
C ARG A 9 12.46 -10.03 3.02
N LEU A 10 12.27 -10.98 3.94
CA LEU A 10 11.07 -11.31 4.70
C LEU A 10 10.64 -10.21 5.72
N GLY A 11 10.71 -8.91 5.38
CA GLY A 11 10.67 -7.84 6.40
C GLY A 11 9.88 -6.55 6.10
N GLY A 12 9.23 -6.42 4.94
CA GLY A 12 8.44 -5.23 4.60
C GLY A 12 7.00 -5.28 5.14
N VAL A 13 6.35 -4.12 5.25
CA VAL A 13 4.94 -4.05 5.65
C VAL A 13 4.05 -4.44 4.48
N LEU A 14 3.16 -5.43 4.68
CA LEU A 14 2.17 -5.84 3.68
C LEU A 14 1.22 -4.69 3.32
N LEU A 15 0.86 -4.59 2.04
CA LEU A 15 -0.14 -3.61 1.56
C LEU A 15 -1.49 -3.76 2.28
N ASP A 16 -1.86 -4.99 2.64
CA ASP A 16 -3.07 -5.28 3.43
C ASP A 16 -3.11 -4.47 4.74
N ALA A 17 -1.97 -4.34 5.41
CA ALA A 17 -1.90 -3.63 6.67
C ALA A 17 -2.09 -2.11 6.48
N LEU A 18 -1.69 -1.57 5.32
CA LEU A 18 -1.96 -0.19 4.93
C LEU A 18 -3.44 0.03 4.61
N VAL A 19 -4.08 -0.90 3.89
CA VAL A 19 -5.51 -0.86 3.57
C VAL A 19 -6.36 -0.98 4.84
N THR A 20 -6.06 -1.93 5.71
CA THR A 20 -6.74 -2.11 7.01
C THR A 20 -6.64 -0.85 7.88
N THR A 21 -5.49 -0.18 7.87
CA THR A 21 -5.32 1.11 8.59
C THR A 21 -6.19 2.20 7.96
N ALA A 22 -6.23 2.30 6.64
CA ALA A 22 -7.07 3.26 5.93
C ALA A 22 -8.56 3.05 6.23
N ASP A 23 -9.03 1.80 6.23
CA ASP A 23 -10.40 1.44 6.58
C ASP A 23 -10.72 1.80 8.04
N THR A 24 -9.81 1.50 8.97
CA THR A 24 -9.95 1.87 10.39
C THR A 24 -10.11 3.39 10.55
N VAL A 25 -9.29 4.16 9.86
CA VAL A 25 -9.33 5.63 9.87
C VAL A 25 -10.62 6.16 9.24
N ALA A 26 -11.11 5.54 8.17
CA ALA A 26 -12.34 5.92 7.49
C ALA A 26 -13.60 5.60 8.31
N ALA A 27 -13.60 4.48 9.04
CA ALA A 27 -14.75 3.99 9.81
C ALA A 27 -15.03 4.80 11.10
N THR A 28 -14.10 5.66 11.55
CA THR A 28 -14.23 6.42 12.80
C THR A 28 -14.23 7.93 12.59
N ARG A 29 -14.89 8.65 13.51
CA ARG A 29 -14.82 10.12 13.64
C ARG A 29 -13.88 10.59 14.74
N SER A 30 -13.39 9.68 15.59
CA SER A 30 -12.47 10.03 16.67
C SER A 30 -11.10 10.38 16.10
N ARG A 31 -10.68 11.64 16.26
CA ARG A 31 -9.35 12.07 15.82
C ARG A 31 -8.23 11.30 16.52
N LEU A 32 -8.40 11.00 17.81
CA LEU A 32 -7.42 10.23 18.58
C LEU A 32 -7.27 8.81 18.02
N ALA A 33 -8.37 8.12 17.77
CA ALA A 33 -8.33 6.77 17.18
C ALA A 33 -7.66 6.75 15.79
N LYS A 34 -7.85 7.80 14.98
CA LYS A 34 -7.14 7.95 13.71
C LYS A 34 -5.63 8.13 13.92
N VAL A 35 -5.24 8.97 14.88
CA VAL A 35 -3.83 9.20 15.22
C VAL A 35 -3.18 7.91 15.69
N ASP A 36 -3.84 7.16 16.57
CA ASP A 36 -3.31 5.90 17.11
C ASP A 36 -3.10 4.86 16.00
N ALA A 37 -4.10 4.65 15.14
CA ALA A 37 -4.01 3.71 14.02
C ALA A 37 -2.89 4.09 13.03
N LEU A 38 -2.77 5.38 12.69
CA LEU A 38 -1.70 5.86 11.81
C LEU A 38 -0.32 5.73 12.48
N ALA A 39 -0.21 6.05 13.77
CA ALA A 39 1.05 5.92 14.51
C ALA A 39 1.50 4.47 14.59
N GLU A 40 0.58 3.53 14.84
CA GLU A 40 0.87 2.10 14.83
C GLU A 40 1.44 1.65 13.48
N LEU A 41 0.77 2.01 12.37
CA LEU A 41 1.27 1.68 11.03
C LEU A 41 2.66 2.29 10.78
N LEU A 42 2.81 3.59 11.03
CA LEU A 42 4.06 4.32 10.77
C LEU A 42 5.24 3.78 11.57
N ASN A 43 5.03 3.30 12.80
CA ASN A 43 6.08 2.71 13.62
C ASN A 43 6.59 1.36 13.12
N ARG A 44 5.83 0.65 12.28
CA ARG A 44 6.23 -0.64 11.70
C ARG A 44 6.96 -0.51 10.37
N LEU A 45 6.80 0.63 9.68
CA LEU A 45 7.42 0.85 8.38
C LEU A 45 8.94 0.95 8.50
N ALA A 46 9.65 0.34 7.57
CA ALA A 46 11.05 0.66 7.36
C ALA A 46 11.19 2.11 6.86
N PRO A 47 12.33 2.78 7.09
CA PRO A 47 12.51 4.19 6.72
C PRO A 47 12.22 4.51 5.24
N ASP A 48 12.54 3.58 4.35
CA ASP A 48 12.30 3.64 2.91
C ASP A 48 10.83 3.40 2.52
N GLU A 49 10.04 2.75 3.37
CA GLU A 49 8.61 2.53 3.15
C GLU A 49 7.74 3.72 3.58
N VAL A 50 8.26 4.64 4.40
CA VAL A 50 7.48 5.77 4.95
C VAL A 50 6.91 6.67 3.86
N ALA A 51 7.77 7.12 2.94
CA ALA A 51 7.36 8.01 1.86
C ALA A 51 6.30 7.39 0.94
N PRO A 52 6.46 6.15 0.41
CA PRO A 52 5.42 5.53 -0.40
C PRO A 52 4.12 5.26 0.38
N ALA A 53 4.20 4.76 1.61
CA ALA A 53 3.00 4.48 2.41
C ALA A 53 2.16 5.75 2.65
N VAL A 54 2.81 6.85 3.05
CA VAL A 54 2.13 8.14 3.25
C VAL A 54 1.53 8.64 1.94
N GLY A 55 2.26 8.54 0.83
CA GLY A 55 1.77 8.90 -0.49
C GLY A 55 0.50 8.15 -0.89
N MET A 56 0.45 6.84 -0.65
CA MET A 56 -0.74 6.01 -0.88
C MET A 56 -1.92 6.45 0.00
N LEU A 57 -1.69 6.63 1.30
CA LEU A 57 -2.74 7.02 2.26
C LEU A 57 -3.40 8.37 1.94
N VAL A 58 -2.65 9.33 1.41
CA VAL A 58 -3.18 10.66 1.06
C VAL A 58 -3.62 10.78 -0.39
N GLY A 59 -3.62 9.68 -1.14
CA GLY A 59 -3.99 9.67 -2.57
C GLY A 59 -3.02 10.46 -3.45
N ARG A 60 -1.74 10.55 -3.05
CA ARG A 60 -0.66 11.18 -3.82
C ARG A 60 0.59 10.28 -3.83
N PRO A 61 0.57 9.16 -4.59
CA PRO A 61 1.75 8.32 -4.76
C PRO A 61 2.95 9.14 -5.25
N ARG A 62 4.16 8.77 -4.83
CA ARG A 62 5.38 9.54 -5.14
C ARG A 62 5.71 9.54 -6.64
N GLN A 63 5.23 8.54 -7.38
CA GLN A 63 5.35 8.37 -8.83
C GLN A 63 4.45 9.33 -9.63
N GLY A 64 3.51 10.01 -8.96
CA GLY A 64 2.57 10.89 -9.63
C GLY A 64 1.48 10.11 -10.39
N ARG A 65 1.27 10.44 -11.66
CA ARG A 65 0.19 9.83 -12.46
C ARG A 65 0.68 8.51 -13.07
N VAL A 66 0.11 7.40 -12.62
CA VAL A 66 0.39 6.04 -13.15
C VAL A 66 -0.28 5.80 -14.52
N GLY A 67 -1.21 6.67 -14.95
CA GLY A 67 -1.86 6.57 -16.26
C GLY A 67 -2.96 5.48 -16.35
N VAL A 68 -3.40 4.94 -15.22
CA VAL A 68 -4.46 3.91 -15.16
C VAL A 68 -5.84 4.58 -15.14
N GLY A 69 -6.62 4.34 -16.20
CA GLY A 69 -8.03 4.73 -16.26
C GLY A 69 -8.97 3.62 -15.78
N TRP A 70 -10.18 4.00 -15.36
CA TRP A 70 -11.18 3.07 -14.80
C TRP A 70 -11.57 1.92 -15.72
N ARG A 71 -11.62 2.18 -17.04
CA ARG A 71 -11.90 1.13 -18.04
C ARG A 71 -10.77 0.10 -18.13
N GLY A 72 -9.51 0.58 -18.07
CA GLY A 72 -8.34 -0.28 -18.10
C GLY A 72 -8.21 -1.11 -16.82
N LEU A 73 -8.49 -0.50 -15.66
CA LEU A 73 -8.49 -1.21 -14.39
C LEU A 73 -9.54 -2.34 -14.40
N GLY A 74 -10.79 -2.04 -14.77
CA GLY A 74 -11.85 -3.05 -14.81
C GLY A 74 -11.52 -4.24 -15.72
N ALA A 75 -10.82 -4.01 -16.84
CA ALA A 75 -10.38 -5.07 -17.74
C ALA A 75 -9.19 -5.89 -17.20
N ALA A 76 -8.40 -5.32 -16.28
CA ALA A 76 -7.24 -5.96 -15.66
C ALA A 76 -7.59 -6.72 -14.36
N MET A 77 -8.81 -6.54 -13.83
CA MET A 77 -9.27 -7.29 -12.67
C MET A 77 -9.34 -8.78 -12.98
N GLY A 78 -8.78 -9.59 -12.09
CA GLY A 78 -8.84 -11.06 -12.14
C GLY A 78 -9.24 -11.64 -10.79
N GLU A 79 -9.00 -12.94 -10.62
CA GLU A 79 -9.23 -13.60 -9.33
C GLU A 79 -8.32 -13.02 -8.24
N PRO A 80 -8.87 -12.61 -7.09
CA PRO A 80 -8.06 -12.17 -5.96
C PRO A 80 -7.09 -13.26 -5.49
N ALA A 81 -5.92 -12.86 -5.01
CA ALA A 81 -5.03 -13.78 -4.32
C ALA A 81 -5.68 -14.27 -3.02
N ALA A 82 -5.43 -15.53 -2.66
CA ALA A 82 -5.94 -16.11 -1.42
C ALA A 82 -5.34 -15.46 -0.16
N GLU A 83 -4.10 -14.95 -0.26
CA GLU A 83 -3.36 -14.36 0.84
C GLU A 83 -2.64 -13.08 0.39
N ALA A 84 -2.51 -12.13 1.30
CA ALA A 84 -1.77 -10.90 1.08
C ALA A 84 -0.26 -11.19 1.05
N THR A 85 0.41 -10.79 -0.04
CA THR A 85 1.83 -11.08 -0.25
C THR A 85 2.64 -9.87 -0.69
N LEU A 86 2.02 -8.87 -1.33
CA LEU A 86 2.68 -7.65 -1.76
C LEU A 86 2.93 -6.72 -0.56
N THR A 87 4.16 -6.20 -0.49
CA THR A 87 4.54 -5.16 0.47
C THR A 87 4.39 -3.76 -0.11
N VAL A 88 4.47 -2.75 0.75
CA VAL A 88 4.56 -1.34 0.33
C VAL A 88 5.76 -1.13 -0.60
N GLY A 89 6.92 -1.71 -0.25
CA GLY A 89 8.13 -1.64 -1.07
C GLY A 89 7.98 -2.29 -2.45
N ASP A 90 7.32 -3.45 -2.53
CA ASP A 90 7.07 -4.12 -3.81
C ASP A 90 6.24 -3.24 -4.75
N LEU A 91 5.19 -2.59 -4.23
CA LEU A 91 4.36 -1.70 -5.04
C LEU A 91 5.09 -0.41 -5.43
N ASP A 92 5.87 0.17 -4.52
CA ASP A 92 6.68 1.36 -4.82
C ASP A 92 7.66 1.08 -5.97
N ALA A 93 8.40 -0.02 -5.87
CA ALA A 93 9.36 -0.44 -6.88
C ALA A 93 8.71 -0.82 -8.21
N PHE A 94 7.47 -1.33 -8.19
CA PHE A 94 6.73 -1.67 -9.41
C PHE A 94 6.24 -0.43 -10.19
N LEU A 95 5.97 0.67 -9.48
CA LEU A 95 5.41 1.88 -10.08
C LEU A 95 6.46 2.93 -10.49
N ASP A 96 7.69 2.83 -9.96
CA ASP A 96 8.83 3.68 -10.33
C ASP A 96 9.22 3.55 -11.82
#